data_AF-A0A7A6JW95-F1
#
_entry.id   AF-A0A7A6JW95-F1
#
_cell.length_a   1.000
_cell.length_b   1.000
_cell.length_c   1.000
_cell.angle_alpha   90.00
_cell.angle_beta   90.00
_cell.angle_gamma   90.00
#
_symmetry.space_group_name_H-M   'P 1'
#
loop_
_entity.id
_entity.type
_entity.pdbx_description
1 polymer ?
#
loop_
_entity_poly.entity_id
_entity_poly.type
_entity_poly.pdbx_seq_one_letter_code
_entity_poly.pdbx_strand_id
1 'polypeptide(L)' 'MPVDQELINIILNEAGNPPPHKAKITAVSLLFKDLSYSAEKGGYHPVEIRIISRNDEWYFDYITDFSYMGT' A
#
# COMPACT_ATOMS: atom_id res chain seq x y z
N MET A 1 -10.44 -6.63 11.65
CA MET A 1 -10.14 -5.39 12.39
C MET A 1 -10.89 -4.25 11.71
N PRO A 2 -11.44 -3.27 12.44
CA PRO A 2 -12.04 -2.10 11.81
C PRO A 2 -10.95 -1.30 11.08
N VAL A 3 -11.24 -0.90 9.85
CA VAL A 3 -10.38 0.00 9.06
C VAL A 3 -11.05 1.37 9.03
N ASP A 4 -10.28 2.41 9.30
CA ASP A 4 -10.79 3.78 9.29
C ASP A 4 -11.09 4.24 7.86
N GLN A 5 -12.14 5.05 7.70
CA GLN A 5 -12.56 5.58 6.41
C GLN A 5 -11.49 6.52 5.80
N GLU A 6 -10.71 7.22 6.62
CA GLU A 6 -9.62 8.07 6.12
C GLU A 6 -8.54 7.25 5.39
N LEU A 7 -8.19 6.07 5.91
CA LEU A 7 -7.22 5.20 5.25
C LEU A 7 -7.73 4.74 3.87
N ILE A 8 -9.03 4.43 3.77
CA ILE A 8 -9.67 4.07 2.50
C ILE A 8 -9.56 5.25 1.52
N ASN A 9 -9.83 6.47 1.97
CA ASN A 9 -9.75 7.66 1.12
C ASN A 9 -8.32 7.91 0.60
N ILE A 10 -7.30 7.73 1.45
CA ILE A 10 -5.89 7.83 1.06
C ILE A 10 -5.56 6.80 -0.03
N ILE A 11 -5.95 5.54 0.17
CA ILE A 11 -5.72 4.45 -0.79
C ILE A 11 -6.34 4.76 -2.15
N LEU A 12 -7.59 5.23 -2.17
CA LEU A 12 -8.29 5.56 -3.41
C LEU A 12 -7.62 6.71 -4.16
N ASN A 13 -7.08 7.70 -3.43
CA ASN A 13 -6.35 8.80 -4.03
C ASN A 13 -5.01 8.35 -4.64
N GLU A 14 -4.29 7.44 -3.98
CA GLU A 14 -2.96 6.97 -4.42
C GLU A 14 -3.03 5.90 -5.51
N ALA A 15 -4.08 5.06 -5.55
CA ALA A 15 -4.25 4.02 -6.57
C ALA A 15 -4.39 4.60 -7.98
N GLY A 16 -4.82 5.86 -8.10
CA GLY A 16 -4.88 6.60 -9.35
C GLY A 16 -5.81 5.97 -10.40
N ASN A 17 -5.59 6.34 -11.66
CA ASN A 17 -6.36 5.80 -12.78
C ASN A 17 -5.77 4.46 -13.24
N PRO A 18 -6.62 3.50 -13.63
CA PRO A 18 -6.16 2.24 -14.21
C PRO A 18 -5.31 2.51 -15.47
N PRO A 19 -4.30 1.65 -15.76
CA PRO A 19 -3.48 1.81 -16.95
C PRO A 19 -4.34 1.84 -18.23
N PRO A 20 -3.90 2.54 -19.29
CA PRO A 20 -4.66 2.70 -20.54
C PRO A 20 -4.92 1.39 -21.29
N HIS A 21 -4.29 0.29 -20.88
CA HIS A 21 -4.47 -1.03 -21.48
C HIS A 21 -5.56 -1.80 -20.74
N LYS A 22 -6.53 -2.36 -21.48
CA LYS A 22 -7.74 -3.06 -20.97
C LYS A 22 -7.49 -4.36 -20.19
N ALA A 23 -6.27 -4.59 -19.70
CA ALA A 23 -6.01 -5.74 -18.85
C ALA A 23 -6.81 -5.60 -17.55
N LYS A 24 -7.52 -6.66 -17.16
CA LYS A 24 -8.23 -6.69 -15.88
C LYS A 24 -7.18 -6.61 -14.76
N ILE A 25 -7.26 -5.55 -13.95
CA ILE A 25 -6.42 -5.41 -12.75
C ILE A 25 -6.98 -6.33 -11.68
N THR A 26 -6.16 -7.29 -11.23
CA THR A 26 -6.55 -8.25 -10.19
C THR A 26 -5.94 -7.93 -8.83
N ALA A 27 -4.92 -7.08 -8.79
CA ALA A 27 -4.27 -6.63 -7.56
C ALA A 27 -3.59 -5.28 -7.76
N VAL A 28 -3.49 -4.50 -6.68
CA VAL A 28 -2.72 -3.26 -6.58
C VAL A 28 -1.88 -3.33 -5.31
N SER A 29 -0.60 -2.97 -5.41
CA SER A 29 0.30 -2.79 -4.26
C SER A 29 0.69 -1.33 -4.18
N LEU A 30 0.34 -0.69 -3.07
CA LEU A 30 0.74 0.68 -2.73
C LEU A 30 1.93 0.61 -1.78
N LEU A 31 2.94 1.42 -2.07
CA LEU A 31 4.20 1.40 -1.34
C LEU A 31 4.56 2.82 -0.89
N PHE A 32 4.37 3.07 0.40
CA PHE A 32 4.68 4.34 1.04
C PHE A 32 6.12 4.27 1.55
N LYS A 33 6.99 5.15 1.04
CA LYS A 33 8.42 5.13 1.33
C LYS A 33 8.93 6.54 1.58
N ASP A 34 9.55 6.72 2.74
CA ASP A 34 10.48 7.81 2.98
C ASP A 34 11.83 7.44 2.33
N LEU A 35 12.24 8.20 1.31
CA LEU A 35 13.50 7.94 0.60
C LEU A 35 14.74 8.24 1.45
N SER A 36 14.58 8.96 2.56
CA SER A 36 15.65 9.22 3.52
C SER A 36 15.78 8.14 4.58
N TYR A 37 14.85 7.19 4.64
CA TYR A 37 14.85 6.11 5.62
C TYR A 37 16.11 5.24 5.48
N SER A 38 16.90 5.15 6.56
CA SER A 38 18.09 4.31 6.62
C SER A 38 18.23 3.66 8.00
N ALA A 39 19.06 2.62 8.09
CA ALA A 39 19.34 1.95 9.36
C ALA A 39 20.03 2.87 10.37
N GLU A 40 20.88 3.79 9.88
CA GLU A 40 21.71 4.66 10.71
C GLU A 40 20.99 5.95 11.12
N LYS A 41 20.14 6.49 10.24
CA LYS A 41 19.48 7.79 10.43
C LYS A 41 18.01 7.66 10.83
N GLY A 42 17.43 6.46 10.76
CA GLY A 42 16.00 6.27 10.91
C GLY A 42 15.22 6.97 9.79
N GLY A 43 14.00 7.41 10.09
CA GLY A 43 13.03 7.96 9.15
C GLY A 43 11.69 7.24 9.30
N TYR A 44 10.73 7.51 8.42
CA TYR A 44 9.46 6.76 8.44
C TYR A 44 9.67 5.36 7.84
N HIS A 45 9.15 4.35 8.54
CA HIS A 45 9.18 2.98 8.04
C HIS A 45 8.44 2.86 6.71
N PRO A 46 8.98 2.10 5.74
CA PRO A 46 8.24 1.73 4.55
C PRO A 46 7.01 0.92 4.90
N VAL A 47 5.88 1.24 4.27
CA VAL A 47 4.63 0.48 4.41
C VAL A 47 4.18 -0.02 3.04
N GLU A 48 3.87 -1.30 2.94
CA GLU A 48 3.21 -1.89 1.77
C GLU A 48 1.75 -2.25 2.10
N ILE A 49 0.83 -1.81 1.26
CA ILE A 49 -0.59 -2.17 1.32
C ILE A 49 -0.94 -2.88 0.03
N ARG A 50 -1.44 -4.10 0.12
CA ARG A 50 -1.93 -4.85 -1.05
C ARG A 50 -3.43 -5.03 -0.99
N ILE A 51 -4.06 -4.78 -2.14
CA ILE A 51 -5.51 -4.90 -2.33
C ILE A 51 -5.75 -5.78 -3.56
N ILE A 52 -6.69 -6.70 -3.45
CA ILE A 52 -7.00 -7.66 -4.51
C ILE A 52 -8.46 -7.51 -4.95
N SER A 53 -8.71 -7.68 -6.24
CA SER A 53 -10.04 -7.71 -6.81
C SER A 53 -10.58 -9.14 -6.82
N ARG A 54 -11.75 -9.34 -6.22
CA ARG A 54 -12.52 -10.61 -6.26
C ARG A 54 -13.99 -10.26 -6.48
N ASN A 55 -14.63 -10.88 -7.47
CA ASN A 55 -16.05 -10.67 -7.78
C ASN A 55 -16.45 -9.19 -7.92
N ASP A 56 -15.61 -8.39 -8.58
CA ASP A 56 -15.81 -6.95 -8.81
C ASP A 56 -15.82 -6.08 -7.53
N GLU A 57 -15.43 -6.66 -6.40
CA GLU A 57 -15.13 -5.97 -5.15
C GLU A 57 -13.62 -5.98 -4.86
N TRP A 58 -13.16 -5.03 -4.05
CA TRP A 58 -11.77 -4.88 -3.65
C TRP A 58 -11.60 -5.16 -2.15
N TYR A 59 -10.59 -5.96 -1.82
CA TYR A 59 -10.33 -6.39 -0.45
C TYR A 59 -8.87 -6.17 -0.08
N PHE A 60 -8.63 -5.75 1.17
CA PHE A 60 -7.29 -5.81 1.75
C PHE A 60 -6.79 -7.25 1.76
N ASP A 61 -5.61 -7.47 1.17
CA ASP A 61 -4.87 -8.73 1.24
C ASP A 61 -3.94 -8.70 2.45
N TYR A 62 -3.12 -7.65 2.55
CA TYR A 62 -2.28 -7.38 3.73
C TYR A 62 -1.88 -5.90 3.82
N ILE A 63 -1.43 -5.53 5.02
CA ILE A 63 -0.76 -4.27 5.34
C ILE A 63 0.51 -4.64 6.12
N THR A 64 1.68 -4.23 5.64
CA THR A 64 2.97 -4.61 6.21
C THR A 64 3.82 -3.38 6.48
N ASP A 65 4.27 -3.23 7.73
CA ASP A 65 5.27 -2.24 8.14
C ASP A 65 6.67 -2.88 8.11
N PHE A 66 7.66 -2.19 7.53
CA PHE A 66 9.02 -2.69 7.38
C PHE A 66 10.00 -1.84 8.16
N SER A 67 10.89 -2.49 8.92
CA SER A 67 11.92 -1.79 9.68
C SER A 67 13.27 -2.52 9.63
N TYR A 68 14.35 -1.76 9.80
CA TYR A 68 15.68 -2.35 9.97
C TYR A 68 15.79 -2.87 11.40
N MET A 69 16.28 -4.09 11.54
CA MET A 69 16.47 -4.76 12.83
C MET A 69 17.90 -5.27 12.90
N GLY A 70 18.62 -4.87 13.94
CA GLY A 70 20.03 -5.24 14.13
C GLY A 70 20.73 -4.28 15.09
N THR A 71 21.96 -4.64 15.46
CA THR A 71 22.89 -3.83 16.25
C THR A 71 24.15 -3.58 15.44
#